data_AF-A0A8E2U128-F1
#
_entry.id   AF-A0A8E2U128-F1
#
_cell.length_a   1.000
_cell.length_b   1.000
_cell.length_c   1.000
_cell.angle_alpha   90.00
_cell.angle_beta   90.00
_cell.angle_gamma   90.00
#
_symmetry.space_group_name_H-M   'P 1'
#
loop_
_entity.id
_entity.type
_entity.pdbx_description
1 polymer ?
#
loop_
_entity_poly.entity_id
_entity_poly.type
_entity_poly.pdbx_seq_one_letter_code
_entity_poly.pdbx_strand_id
1 'polypeptide(L)' 'MTTTPESWRVVCQDPGDGSGDVIVELPSELLEQLGWSLGDELSVEAGEENVCLKLKQRAGAYSCGNPDNV' A
#
# COMPACT_ATOMS: atom_id res chain seq x y z
N MET A 1 17.62 -12.33 15.93
CA MET A 1 16.88 -11.22 16.55
C MET A 1 17.03 -10.01 15.65
N THR A 2 16.19 -9.95 14.63
CA THR A 2 16.20 -8.88 13.61
C THR A 2 15.17 -7.86 14.03
N THR A 3 15.64 -6.76 14.59
CA THR A 3 14.84 -5.58 14.93
C THR A 3 14.36 -4.97 13.61
N THR A 4 13.13 -5.27 13.21
CA THR A 4 12.47 -4.56 12.11
C THR A 4 12.38 -3.09 12.51
N PRO A 5 12.85 -2.16 11.67
CA PRO A 5 12.79 -0.75 12.01
C PRO A 5 11.32 -0.35 12.11
N GLU A 6 10.84 0.05 13.30
CA GLU A 6 9.45 0.49 13.53
C GLU A 6 9.07 1.77 12.76
N SER A 7 10.02 2.37 12.04
CA SER A 7 9.83 3.58 11.25
C SER A 7 10.68 3.56 9.99
N TRP A 8 10.03 3.84 8.85
CA TRP A 8 10.70 4.04 7.56
C TRP A 8 10.73 5.53 7.22
N ARG A 9 11.84 5.97 6.65
CA ARG A 9 11.99 7.30 6.07
C ARG A 9 12.11 7.16 4.56
N VAL A 10 11.18 7.79 3.86
CA VAL A 10 11.13 7.80 2.40
C VAL A 10 11.19 9.24 1.91
N VAL A 11 11.70 9.43 0.70
CA VAL A 11 11.73 10.75 0.08
C VAL A 11 10.39 10.98 -0.59
N CYS A 12 9.74 12.10 -0.27
CA CYS A 12 8.59 12.56 -1.02
C CYS A 12 9.04 13.06 -2.40
N GLN A 13 8.51 12.47 -3.46
CA GLN A 13 8.65 12.95 -4.82
C GLN A 13 7.49 13.87 -5.16
N ASP A 14 7.81 15.00 -5.77
CA ASP A 14 6.82 15.87 -6.37
C ASP A 14 6.37 15.26 -7.71
N PRO A 15 5.07 14.99 -7.92
CA PRO A 15 4.56 14.44 -9.17
C PRO A 15 4.72 15.41 -10.36
N GLY A 16 5.13 16.67 -10.14
CA GLY A 16 5.33 17.65 -11.21
C GLY A 16 4.06 18.13 -11.89
N ASP A 17 2.89 17.61 -11.49
CA ASP A 17 1.61 17.85 -12.15
C ASP A 17 0.95 19.16 -11.70
N GLY A 18 1.49 19.83 -10.68
CA GLY A 18 0.92 21.08 -10.16
C GLY A 18 -0.40 20.92 -9.41
N SER A 19 -0.87 19.68 -9.23
CA SER A 19 -2.06 19.32 -8.44
C SER A 19 -1.87 19.51 -6.93
N GLY A 20 -0.61 19.56 -6.46
CA GLY A 20 -0.26 19.72 -5.04
C GLY A 20 -0.24 18.39 -4.28
N ASP A 21 -0.29 17.26 -4.98
CA ASP A 21 -0.11 15.92 -4.42
C ASP A 21 1.37 15.59 -4.22
N VAL A 22 1.63 14.53 -3.45
CA VAL A 22 2.99 14.04 -3.19
C VAL A 22 3.05 12.53 -3.38
N ILE A 23 4.07 12.06 -4.08
CA ILE A 23 4.34 10.63 -4.24
C ILE A 23 5.30 10.21 -3.15
N VAL A 24 4.89 9.27 -2.30
CA VAL A 24 5.76 8.63 -1.32
C VAL A 24 6.06 7.21 -1.75
N GLU A 25 7.33 6.92 -2.04
CA GLU A 25 7.75 5.57 -2.40
C GLU A 25 7.84 4.70 -1.15
N LEU A 26 6.86 3.82 -0.96
CA LEU A 26 6.88 2.85 0.11
C LEU A 26 7.87 1.71 -0.24
N PRO A 27 8.88 1.43 0.61
CA PRO A 27 9.84 0.37 0.34
C PRO A 27 9.14 -0.99 0.32
N SER A 28 9.55 -1.86 -0.60
CA SER A 28 8.95 -3.20 -0.75
C SER A 28 9.02 -4.01 0.54
N GLU A 29 10.08 -3.85 1.33
CA GLU A 29 10.23 -4.53 2.63
C GLU A 29 9.14 -4.12 3.64
N LEU A 30 8.68 -2.87 3.62
CA LEU A 30 7.55 -2.41 4.44
C LEU A 30 6.24 -3.04 3.93
N LEU A 31 6.04 -3.01 2.61
CA LEU A 31 4.85 -3.60 1.98
C LEU A 31 4.76 -5.09 2.31
N GLU A 32 5.86 -5.84 2.20
CA GLU A 32 5.93 -7.26 2.54
C GLU A 32 5.65 -7.52 4.03
N GLN A 33 6.16 -6.66 4.93
CA GLN A 33 5.86 -6.76 6.37
C GLN A 33 4.39 -6.47 6.71
N LEU A 34 3.77 -5.54 5.99
CA LEU A 34 2.34 -5.22 6.13
C LEU A 34 1.42 -6.17 5.33
N GLY A 35 2.00 -7.01 4.47
CA GLY A 35 1.27 -7.89 3.55
C GLY A 35 0.58 -7.14 2.41
N TRP A 36 1.08 -5.98 2.00
CA TRP A 36 0.55 -5.18 0.90
C TRP A 36 1.26 -5.57 -0.40
N SER A 37 0.51 -5.70 -1.48
CA SER A 37 1.04 -6.00 -2.81
C SER A 37 0.69 -4.90 -3.81
N LEU A 38 1.49 -4.80 -4.87
CA LEU A 38 1.16 -3.93 -6.01
C LEU A 38 -0.20 -4.35 -6.59
N GLY A 39 -1.14 -3.41 -6.64
CA GLY A 39 -2.52 -3.64 -7.09
C GLY A 39 -3.54 -3.81 -5.96
N ASP A 40 -3.11 -3.79 -4.69
CA ASP A 40 -4.03 -3.63 -3.56
C ASP A 40 -4.58 -2.21 -3.50
N GLU A 41 -5.85 -2.09 -3.07
CA GLU A 41 -6.48 -0.80 -2.81
C GLU A 41 -6.18 -0.40 -1.36
N LEU A 42 -5.60 0.78 -1.18
CA LEU A 42 -5.33 1.35 0.14
C LEU A 42 -6.33 2.47 0.41
N SER A 43 -6.98 2.42 1.57
CA SER A 43 -7.75 3.55 2.09
C SER A 43 -6.79 4.53 2.77
N VAL A 44 -6.85 5.79 2.36
CA VAL A 44 -6.16 6.90 3.00
C VAL A 44 -7.13 7.60 3.95
N GLU A 45 -6.81 7.63 5.24
CA GLU A 45 -7.56 8.33 6.26
C GLU A 45 -6.69 9.43 6.87
N ALA A 46 -7.07 10.69 6.69
CA ALA A 46 -6.41 11.81 7.35
C ALA A 46 -6.94 11.97 8.79
N GLY A 47 -6.05 11.84 9.77
CA GLY A 47 -6.28 12.23 11.16
C GLY A 47 -5.85 13.67 11.43
N GLU A 48 -5.88 14.09 12.69
CA GLU A 48 -5.56 15.47 13.10
C GLU A 48 -4.08 15.85 12.90
N GLU A 49 -3.15 14.91 13.10
CA GLU A 49 -1.69 15.15 12.94
C GLU A 49 -1.00 14.14 12.01
N ASN A 50 -1.73 13.15 11.50
CA ASN A 50 -1.17 12.00 10.81
C ASN A 50 -2.11 11.45 9.74
N VAL A 51 -1.53 10.87 8.69
CA VAL A 51 -2.27 10.15 7.65
C VAL A 51 -2.10 8.66 7.89
N CYS A 52 -3.22 7.97 8.07
CA CYS A 52 -3.29 6.53 8.24
C CYS A 52 -3.62 5.87 6.90
N LEU A 53 -2.78 4.91 6.51
CA LEU A 53 -3.00 4.08 5.33
C LEU A 53 -3.52 2.72 5.82
N LYS A 54 -4.72 2.31 5.36
CA LYS A 54 -5.29 1.00 5.68
C LYS A 54 -5.46 0.16 4.42
N LEU A 55 -5.04 -1.10 4.48
CA LEU A 55 -5.30 -2.04 3.40
C LEU A 55 -6.79 -2.29 3.27
N LYS A 56 -7.36 -1.89 2.14
CA LYS A 56 -8.71 -2.25 1.78
C LYS A 56 -8.60 -3.60 1.07
N GLN A 57 -8.59 -4.68 1.86
CA GLN A 57 -8.45 -6.03 1.34
C GLN A 57 -9.40 -6.23 0.17
N ARG A 58 -8.84 -6.66 -0.98
CA ARG A 58 -9.62 -6.91 -2.18
C ARG A 58 -10.67 -7.98 -1.89
N ALA A 59 -11.93 -7.57 -1.84
CA ALA A 59 -13.04 -8.50 -1.95
C ALA A 59 -12.99 -9.12 -3.36
N GLY A 60 -12.49 -10.34 -3.44
CA GLY A 60 -12.30 -11.08 -4.70
C GLY A 60 -10.82 -11.35 -4.93
N ALA A 61 -10.24 -12.43 -4.38
CA ALA A 61 -10.60 -13.77 -4.80
C ALA A 61 -11.05 -13.76 -6.27
N TYR A 62 -10.13 -13.49 -7.19
CA TYR A 62 -10.22 -14.09 -8.52
C TYR A 62 -10.12 -15.57 -8.21
N SER A 63 -11.28 -16.20 -8.04
CA SER A 63 -11.43 -17.63 -8.19
C SER A 63 -10.73 -17.95 -9.49
N CYS A 64 -9.56 -18.58 -9.37
CA CYS A 64 -8.87 -19.23 -10.46
C CYS A 64 -9.95 -19.91 -11.29
N GLY A 65 -10.02 -19.57 -12.58
CA GLY A 65 -11.05 -20.07 -13.48
C GLY A 65 -11.24 -21.56 -13.24
N ASN A 66 -12.46 -21.98 -12.93
CA ASN A 66 -12.80 -23.37 -12.72
C ASN A 66 -12.50 -24.10 -14.05
N PRO A 67 -11.49 -25.00 -14.14
CA PRO A 67 -11.14 -25.58 -15.43
C PRO A 67 -12.15 -26.62 -15.93
N ASP A 68 -13.16 -27.00 -15.13
CA ASP A 68 -14.02 -28.13 -15.50
C ASP A 68 -15.46 -27.97 -15.00
N ASN A 69 -16.40 -27.60 -15.89
CA ASN A 69 -17.76 -28.11 -15.77
C ASN A 69 -18.49 -28.20 -17.14
N VAL A 70 -18.47 -29.43 -17.66
CA VAL A 70 -19.27 -30.11 -18.71
C VAL A 70 -19.18 -29.67 -20.17
#